data_AF-A0AAU1N5S9-F1
#
_entry.id   AF-A0AAU1N5S9-F1
#
_cell.length_a   1.000
_cell.length_b   1.000
_cell.length_c   1.000
_cell.angle_alpha   90.00
_cell.angle_beta   90.00
_cell.angle_gamma   90.00
#
_symmetry.space_group_name_H-M   'P 1'
#
loop_
_entity.id
_entity.type
_entity.pdbx_description
1 polymer ?
#
loop_
_entity_poly.entity_id
_entity_poly.type
_entity_poly.pdbx_seq_one_letter_code
_entity_poly.pdbx_strand_id
1 'polypeptide(L)'
;MARKETAADAANPGRLKQIALTFKMTRKADPMIALVLAGVGIVTFGVFLAIGFLIGHPVYLGILGFLLAFLAMAIVFGRRAERAAFGQMEGQPGAAAAVLDNIGRGWTTTPAVAMNRSQDVVHRAVGKAGIVLVAEGNPNRVKTLLAAEKRKMARIVSDVPVNDILVGNGEGQVPLKKLRTTMLKLPRILTGPQVTTTNDRLRAMGDLMSNMPLPKGPMPKGMRMPRGGGPKAR
;
A
#
# COMPACT_ATOMS: atom_id res chain seq x y z
N MET A 1 1.44 -32.28 23.36
CA MET A 1 0.93 -31.29 22.40
C MET A 1 0.31 -30.14 23.19
N ALA A 2 1.04 -29.04 23.43
CA ALA A 2 0.48 -27.83 24.09
C ALA A 2 1.47 -26.66 23.96
N ARG A 3 1.23 -25.79 22.96
CA ARG A 3 1.64 -24.37 22.81
C ARG A 3 1.67 -24.00 21.33
N LYS A 4 0.50 -23.66 20.80
CA LYS A 4 0.43 -22.90 19.53
C LYS A 4 -0.67 -21.83 19.51
N GLU A 5 -1.38 -21.64 20.64
CA GLU A 5 -2.49 -20.66 20.73
C GLU A 5 -2.01 -19.26 21.17
N THR A 6 -0.88 -19.11 21.85
CA THR A 6 -0.47 -17.82 22.44
C THR A 6 0.11 -16.78 21.47
N ALA A 7 0.45 -17.13 20.22
CA ALA A 7 1.00 -16.18 19.24
C ALA A 7 -0.06 -15.56 18.31
N ALA A 8 -1.16 -16.29 18.05
CA ALA A 8 -2.24 -15.84 17.18
C ALA A 8 -3.25 -14.95 17.95
N ASP A 9 -3.50 -15.25 19.22
CA ASP A 9 -4.39 -14.46 20.09
C ASP A 9 -3.73 -13.17 20.59
N ALA A 10 -2.40 -13.12 20.65
CA ALA A 10 -1.65 -11.89 20.93
C ALA A 10 -1.56 -10.94 19.71
N ALA A 11 -1.70 -11.48 18.49
CA ALA A 11 -1.61 -10.72 17.25
C ALA A 11 -2.92 -10.01 16.86
N ASN A 12 -4.05 -10.40 17.45
CA ASN A 12 -5.35 -9.78 17.22
C ASN A 12 -5.95 -9.32 18.55
N PRO A 13 -5.54 -8.16 19.10
CA PRO A 13 -6.28 -7.55 20.19
C PRO A 13 -7.77 -7.53 19.81
N GLY A 14 -8.68 -7.90 20.71
CA GLY A 14 -10.11 -7.99 20.37
C GLY A 14 -10.62 -6.73 19.66
N ARG A 15 -11.62 -6.86 18.78
CA ARG A 15 -12.08 -5.76 17.89
C ARG A 15 -12.29 -4.42 18.62
N LEU A 16 -12.79 -4.44 19.85
CA LEU A 16 -12.94 -3.25 20.69
C LEU A 16 -11.59 -2.60 21.08
N LYS A 17 -10.58 -3.41 21.42
CA LYS A 17 -9.21 -2.93 21.68
C LYS A 17 -8.55 -2.37 20.43
N GLN A 18 -8.80 -2.95 19.25
CA GLN A 18 -8.34 -2.38 17.97
C GLN A 18 -8.97 -1.01 17.71
N ILE A 19 -10.29 -0.90 17.85
CA ILE A 19 -11.00 0.38 17.69
C ILE A 19 -10.46 1.41 18.69
N ALA A 20 -10.26 1.02 19.95
CA ALA A 20 -9.69 1.92 20.96
C ALA A 20 -8.24 2.34 20.63
N LEU A 21 -7.43 1.43 20.09
CA LEU A 21 -6.06 1.74 19.66
C LEU A 21 -6.07 2.71 18.47
N THR A 22 -6.88 2.45 17.45
CA THR A 22 -7.07 3.34 16.30
C THR A 22 -7.56 4.71 16.74
N PHE A 23 -8.49 4.77 17.70
CA PHE A 23 -8.95 6.04 18.26
C PHE A 23 -7.83 6.80 18.96
N LYS A 24 -7.03 6.13 19.80
CA LYS A 24 -5.87 6.75 20.47
C LYS A 24 -4.84 7.27 19.46
N MET A 25 -4.55 6.50 18.42
CA MET A 25 -3.62 6.92 17.35
C MET A 25 -4.17 8.11 16.57
N THR A 26 -5.46 8.09 16.24
CA THR A 26 -6.11 9.18 15.50
C THR A 26 -6.16 10.45 16.35
N ARG A 27 -6.45 10.36 17.65
CA ARG A 27 -6.47 11.52 18.56
C ARG A 27 -5.10 12.19 18.71
N LYS A 28 -4.00 11.44 18.56
CA LYS A 28 -2.64 12.03 18.55
C LYS A 28 -2.41 12.90 17.31
N ALA A 29 -2.96 12.50 16.16
CA ALA A 29 -2.86 13.27 14.92
C ALA A 29 -3.93 14.38 14.81
N ASP A 30 -5.11 14.17 15.38
CA ASP A 30 -6.25 15.07 15.36
C ASP A 30 -6.88 15.18 16.77
N PRO A 31 -6.46 16.16 17.59
CA PRO A 31 -6.94 16.29 18.97
C PRO A 31 -8.43 16.64 19.05
N MET A 32 -9.00 17.25 18.00
CA MET A 32 -10.40 17.65 17.95
C MET A 32 -11.35 16.51 17.61
N ILE A 33 -10.84 15.31 17.27
CA ILE A 33 -11.68 14.20 16.82
C ILE A 33 -12.79 13.85 17.81
N ALA A 34 -12.52 13.92 19.11
CA ALA A 34 -13.53 13.63 20.13
C ALA A 34 -14.68 14.65 20.09
N LEU A 35 -14.36 15.94 19.97
CA LEU A 35 -15.35 17.01 19.88
C LEU A 35 -16.15 16.94 18.58
N VAL A 36 -15.48 16.63 17.47
CA VAL A 36 -16.15 16.49 16.17
C VAL A 36 -17.09 15.30 16.16
N LEU A 37 -16.69 14.15 16.72
CA LEU A 37 -17.56 12.99 16.81
C LEU A 37 -18.77 13.24 17.71
N ALA A 38 -18.55 13.87 18.88
CA ALA A 38 -19.64 14.28 19.75
C ALA A 38 -20.60 15.24 19.03
N GLY A 39 -20.07 16.25 18.34
CA GLY A 39 -20.86 17.21 17.56
C GLY A 39 -21.67 16.54 16.45
N VAL A 40 -21.05 15.66 15.65
CA VAL A 40 -21.75 14.91 14.58
C VAL A 40 -22.85 14.03 15.15
N GLY A 41 -22.59 13.33 16.27
CA GLY A 41 -23.58 12.49 16.94
C GLY A 41 -24.77 13.30 17.43
N ILE A 42 -24.52 14.39 18.16
CA ILE A 42 -25.57 15.26 18.72
C ILE A 42 -26.39 15.92 17.61
N VAL A 43 -25.74 16.48 16.58
CA VAL A 43 -26.44 17.14 15.47
C VAL A 43 -27.29 16.14 14.69
N THR A 44 -26.74 14.97 14.34
CA THR A 44 -27.48 13.96 13.58
C THR A 44 -28.68 13.47 14.38
N PHE A 45 -28.47 13.10 15.65
CA PHE A 45 -29.56 12.64 16.52
C PHE A 45 -30.61 13.72 16.74
N GLY A 46 -30.19 14.96 17.04
CA GLY A 46 -31.08 16.09 17.27
C GLY A 46 -31.96 16.43 16.07
N VAL A 47 -31.43 16.34 14.85
CA VAL A 47 -32.20 16.55 13.62
C VAL A 47 -33.30 15.48 13.48
N PHE A 48 -32.96 14.20 13.63
CA PHE A 48 -33.96 13.13 13.55
C PHE A 48 -35.01 13.20 14.66
N LEU A 49 -34.60 13.56 15.88
CA LEU A 49 -35.50 13.76 17.00
C LEU A 49 -36.47 14.93 16.75
N ALA A 50 -35.97 16.06 16.26
CA ALA A 50 -36.78 17.23 15.92
C ALA A 50 -37.81 16.91 14.83
N ILE A 51 -37.40 16.20 13.77
CA ILE A 51 -38.33 15.71 12.73
C ILE A 51 -39.35 14.74 13.35
N GLY A 52 -38.91 13.89 14.29
CA GLY A 52 -39.75 13.00 15.09
C GLY A 52 -40.88 13.72 15.81
N PHE A 53 -40.56 14.83 16.49
CA PHE A 53 -41.55 15.65 17.17
C PHE A 53 -42.48 16.38 16.21
N LEU A 54 -41.98 16.86 15.07
CA LEU A 54 -42.80 17.56 14.06
C LEU A 54 -43.82 16.64 13.38
N ILE A 55 -43.50 15.36 13.19
CA ILE A 55 -44.38 14.38 12.52
C ILE A 55 -45.21 13.57 13.54
N GLY A 56 -45.01 13.79 14.85
CA GLY A 56 -45.75 13.07 15.90
C GLY A 56 -45.28 11.64 16.17
N HIS A 57 -44.11 11.24 15.63
CA HIS A 57 -43.49 9.93 15.85
C HIS A 57 -42.08 10.04 16.47
N PRO A 58 -41.93 10.67 17.66
CA PRO A 58 -40.62 10.93 18.25
C PRO A 58 -39.90 9.64 18.67
N VAL A 59 -40.63 8.59 19.06
CA VAL A 59 -40.01 7.31 19.48
C VAL A 59 -39.37 6.58 18.30
N TYR A 60 -40.10 6.44 17.19
CA TYR A 60 -39.60 5.76 15.99
C TYR A 60 -38.40 6.50 15.38
N LEU A 61 -38.54 7.82 15.17
CA LEU A 61 -37.46 8.64 14.61
C LEU A 61 -36.31 8.86 15.60
N GLY A 62 -36.55 8.77 16.92
CA GLY A 62 -35.50 8.73 17.93
C GLY A 62 -34.63 7.48 17.82
N ILE A 63 -35.24 6.28 17.75
CA ILE A 63 -34.48 5.02 17.59
C ILE A 63 -33.72 5.01 16.27
N LEU A 64 -34.37 5.38 15.16
CA LEU A 64 -33.73 5.46 13.85
C LEU A 64 -32.60 6.51 13.83
N GLY A 65 -32.85 7.68 14.41
CA GLY A 65 -31.89 8.76 14.54
C GLY A 65 -30.66 8.37 15.34
N PHE A 66 -30.83 7.58 16.41
CA PHE A 66 -29.72 7.07 17.21
C PHE A 66 -28.80 6.14 16.40
N LEU A 67 -29.39 5.20 15.66
CA LEU A 67 -28.63 4.30 14.78
C LEU A 67 -27.90 5.08 13.67
N LEU A 68 -28.57 6.05 13.05
CA LEU A 68 -27.97 6.90 12.01
C LEU A 68 -26.90 7.84 12.57
N ALA A 69 -27.06 8.36 13.78
CA ALA A 69 -26.03 9.13 14.46
C ALA A 69 -24.77 8.28 14.72
N PHE A 70 -24.95 7.04 15.17
CA PHE A 70 -23.82 6.11 15.35
C PHE A 70 -23.12 5.79 14.03
N LEU A 71 -23.88 5.54 12.96
CA LEU A 71 -23.34 5.32 11.63
C LEU A 71 -22.57 6.56 11.12
N ALA A 72 -23.12 7.75 11.28
CA ALA A 72 -22.47 9.00 10.90
C ALA A 72 -21.15 9.22 11.66
N MET A 73 -21.13 8.98 12.97
CA MET A 73 -19.92 9.00 13.78
C MET A 73 -18.88 7.99 13.27
N ALA A 74 -19.27 6.76 12.97
CA ALA A 74 -18.37 5.73 12.47
C ALA A 74 -17.75 6.11 11.11
N ILE A 75 -18.55 6.67 10.19
CA ILE A 75 -18.06 7.14 8.88
C ILE A 75 -17.06 8.29 9.03
N VAL A 76 -17.38 9.28 9.87
CA VAL A 76 -16.51 10.44 10.11
C VAL A 76 -15.21 10.01 10.80
N PHE A 77 -15.31 9.13 11.79
CA PHE A 77 -14.16 8.54 12.47
C PHE A 77 -13.25 7.80 11.48
N GLY A 78 -13.81 6.91 10.66
CA GLY A 78 -13.05 6.15 9.66
C GLY A 78 -12.32 7.06 8.68
N ARG A 79 -12.98 8.10 8.15
CA ARG A 79 -12.36 9.07 7.24
C ARG A 79 -11.22 9.86 7.90
N ARG A 80 -11.35 10.23 9.18
CA ARG A 80 -10.29 10.95 9.91
C ARG A 80 -9.13 10.02 10.29
N ALA A 81 -9.43 8.80 10.73
CA ALA A 81 -8.42 7.78 11.03
C ALA A 81 -7.58 7.43 9.80
N GLU A 82 -8.21 7.28 8.64
CA GLU A 82 -7.53 7.03 7.36
C GLU A 82 -6.57 8.18 7.01
N ARG A 83 -7.02 9.44 7.16
CA ARG A 83 -6.15 10.62 6.93
C ARG A 83 -4.97 10.66 7.89
N ALA A 84 -5.19 10.37 9.17
CA ALA A 84 -4.13 10.33 10.17
C ALA A 84 -3.12 9.22 9.89
N ALA A 85 -3.58 8.03 9.49
CA ALA A 85 -2.73 6.90 9.13
C ALA A 85 -1.85 7.22 7.92
N PHE A 86 -2.43 7.77 6.85
CA PHE A 86 -1.64 8.16 5.67
C PHE A 86 -0.66 9.29 5.96
N GLY A 87 -1.03 10.27 6.77
CA GLY A 87 -0.10 11.35 7.16
C GLY A 87 1.13 10.86 7.92
N GLN A 88 1.00 9.76 8.68
CA GLN A 88 2.15 9.14 9.38
C GLN A 88 3.02 8.28 8.46
N MET A 89 2.44 7.73 7.38
CA MET A 89 3.14 6.93 6.39
C MET A 89 3.84 7.79 5.32
N GLU A 90 3.32 8.98 5.03
CA GLU A 90 3.92 9.91 4.07
C GLU A 90 5.38 10.23 4.47
N GLY A 91 6.33 9.90 3.58
CA GLY A 91 7.77 10.14 3.79
C GLY A 91 8.56 8.96 4.36
N GLN A 92 7.89 7.87 4.76
CA GLN A 92 8.58 6.62 5.09
C GLN A 92 8.82 5.78 3.83
N PRO A 93 10.02 5.22 3.63
CA PRO A 93 10.24 4.23 2.59
C PRO A 93 9.31 3.02 2.76
N GLY A 94 8.69 2.56 1.69
CA GLY A 94 7.73 1.45 1.63
C GLY A 94 6.26 1.86 1.78
N ALA A 95 5.96 3.14 1.98
CA ALA A 95 4.59 3.62 2.18
C ALA A 95 3.71 3.40 0.95
N ALA A 96 4.25 3.59 -0.26
CA ALA A 96 3.53 3.32 -1.49
C ALA A 96 3.19 1.84 -1.64
N ALA A 97 4.09 0.91 -1.28
CA ALA A 97 3.81 -0.53 -1.31
C ALA A 97 2.58 -0.89 -0.45
N ALA A 98 2.52 -0.38 0.77
CA ALA A 98 1.39 -0.65 1.67
C ALA A 98 0.04 -0.20 1.09
N VAL A 99 0.01 0.90 0.34
CA VAL A 99 -1.19 1.35 -0.38
C VAL A 99 -1.51 0.44 -1.56
N LEU A 100 -0.49 0.04 -2.31
CA LEU A 100 -0.63 -0.83 -3.49
C LEU A 100 -1.12 -2.23 -3.13
N ASP A 101 -0.72 -2.77 -1.98
CA ASP A 101 -1.20 -4.07 -1.49
C ASP A 101 -2.70 -4.03 -1.15
N ASN A 102 -3.22 -2.84 -0.81
CA ASN A 102 -4.63 -2.61 -0.45
C ASN A 102 -5.47 -2.02 -1.58
N ILE A 103 -4.97 -1.94 -2.81
CA ILE A 103 -5.66 -1.25 -3.92
C ILE A 103 -7.00 -1.92 -4.29
N GLY A 104 -7.06 -3.24 -4.20
CA GLY A 104 -8.25 -4.07 -4.45
C GLY A 104 -8.03 -5.18 -5.47
N ARG A 105 -9.12 -5.88 -5.83
CA ARG A 105 -9.09 -7.01 -6.75
C ARG A 105 -8.73 -6.58 -8.19
N GLY A 106 -8.06 -7.47 -8.91
CA GLY A 106 -7.69 -7.27 -10.32
C GLY A 106 -6.38 -6.50 -10.54
N TRP A 107 -5.65 -6.22 -9.46
CA TRP A 107 -4.30 -5.69 -9.49
C TRP A 107 -3.32 -6.72 -8.93
N THR A 108 -2.14 -6.79 -9.52
CA THR A 108 -1.02 -7.59 -9.02
C THR A 108 0.12 -6.63 -8.73
N THR A 109 0.43 -6.47 -7.45
CA THR A 109 1.50 -5.58 -6.97
C THR A 109 2.79 -6.39 -6.79
N THR A 110 3.91 -5.83 -7.24
CA THR A 110 5.26 -6.30 -6.94
C THR A 110 6.01 -5.13 -6.30
N PRO A 111 6.26 -5.17 -4.98
CA PRO A 111 6.97 -4.09 -4.32
C PRO A 111 8.46 -4.11 -4.70
N ALA A 112 9.10 -2.94 -4.67
CA ALA A 112 10.54 -2.76 -4.79
C ALA A 112 11.19 -3.46 -6.01
N VAL A 113 10.61 -3.28 -7.20
CA VAL A 113 11.20 -3.78 -8.46
C VAL A 113 12.53 -3.10 -8.78
N ALA A 114 12.73 -1.88 -8.30
CA ALA A 114 14.00 -1.18 -8.31
C ALA A 114 14.15 -0.36 -7.03
N MET A 115 15.36 -0.35 -6.47
CA MET A 115 15.69 0.43 -5.27
C MET A 115 17.13 0.91 -5.34
N ASN A 116 17.40 2.09 -4.81
CA ASN A 116 18.77 2.60 -4.67
C ASN A 116 19.24 2.61 -3.20
N ARG A 117 20.53 2.90 -2.97
CA ARG A 117 21.12 2.99 -1.62
C ARG A 117 20.51 4.10 -0.77
N SER A 118 19.87 5.09 -1.38
CA SER A 118 19.20 6.21 -0.71
C SER A 118 17.74 5.93 -0.36
N GLN A 119 17.31 4.67 -0.44
CA GLN A 119 15.94 4.23 -0.16
C GLN A 119 14.86 4.88 -1.06
N ASP A 120 15.24 5.33 -2.26
CA ASP A 120 14.25 5.61 -3.30
C ASP A 120 13.84 4.28 -3.94
N VAL A 121 12.53 4.06 -4.06
CA VAL A 121 11.96 2.76 -4.45
C VAL A 121 10.98 2.94 -5.60
N VAL A 122 10.97 1.99 -6.53
CA VAL A 122 9.94 1.85 -7.55
C VAL A 122 9.21 0.54 -7.30
N HIS A 123 7.90 0.63 -7.20
CA HIS A 123 6.98 -0.49 -7.14
C HIS A 123 6.29 -0.65 -8.49
N ARG A 124 5.85 -1.88 -8.78
CA ARG A 124 5.10 -2.18 -9.99
C ARG A 124 3.73 -2.70 -9.62
N ALA A 125 2.70 -2.17 -10.26
CA ALA A 125 1.35 -2.71 -10.18
C ALA A 125 0.85 -3.01 -11.60
N VAL A 126 0.33 -4.22 -11.82
CA VAL A 126 -0.21 -4.66 -13.10
C VAL A 126 -1.70 -4.88 -12.97
N GLY A 127 -2.48 -4.30 -13.87
CA GLY A 127 -3.93 -4.45 -13.88
C GLY A 127 -4.52 -4.11 -15.24
N LYS A 128 -5.84 -3.90 -15.30
CA LYS A 128 -6.51 -3.54 -16.56
C LYS A 128 -6.03 -2.23 -17.19
N ALA A 129 -5.36 -1.38 -16.42
CA ALA A 129 -4.74 -0.16 -16.94
C ALA A 129 -3.35 -0.38 -17.59
N GLY A 130 -2.87 -1.61 -17.62
CA GLY A 130 -1.50 -1.94 -18.03
C GLY A 130 -0.55 -2.03 -16.84
N ILE A 131 0.71 -1.69 -17.09
CA ILE A 131 1.76 -1.64 -16.07
C ILE A 131 1.81 -0.23 -15.50
N VAL A 132 1.71 -0.11 -14.18
CA VAL A 132 1.84 1.16 -13.46
C VAL A 132 3.06 1.09 -12.57
N LEU A 133 4.05 1.93 -12.86
CA LEU A 133 5.25 2.09 -12.05
C LEU A 133 5.00 3.21 -11.04
N VAL A 134 5.11 2.89 -9.76
CA VAL A 134 4.87 3.82 -8.66
C VAL A 134 6.19 4.07 -7.95
N ALA A 135 6.70 5.28 -8.07
CA ALA A 135 7.97 5.72 -7.52
C ALA A 135 7.75 6.48 -6.21
N GLU A 136 8.54 6.19 -5.18
CA GLU A 136 8.61 6.93 -3.92
C GLU A 136 10.06 7.30 -3.59
N GLY A 137 10.26 8.47 -3.00
CA GLY A 137 11.59 8.98 -2.63
C GLY A 137 11.84 10.40 -3.16
N ASN A 138 13.11 10.78 -3.28
CA ASN A 138 13.49 12.10 -3.75
C ASN A 138 13.19 12.25 -5.26
N PRO A 139 12.42 13.27 -5.68
CA PRO A 139 11.99 13.45 -7.08
C PRO A 139 13.13 13.48 -8.11
N ASN A 140 14.28 14.06 -7.75
CA ASN A 140 15.39 14.23 -8.70
C ASN A 140 16.10 12.90 -8.99
N ARG A 141 16.23 12.04 -7.97
CA ARG A 141 16.90 10.73 -8.11
C ARG A 141 15.94 9.67 -8.62
N VAL A 142 14.70 9.68 -8.14
CA VAL A 142 13.74 8.63 -8.44
C VAL A 142 13.21 8.73 -9.87
N LYS A 143 13.20 9.93 -10.49
CA LYS A 143 12.87 10.09 -11.93
C LYS A 143 13.81 9.28 -12.83
N THR A 144 15.11 9.27 -12.53
CA THR A 144 16.09 8.49 -13.29
C THR A 144 15.85 6.99 -13.11
N LEU A 145 15.58 6.55 -11.87
CA LEU A 145 15.27 5.16 -11.56
C LEU A 145 13.99 4.69 -12.27
N LEU A 146 12.95 5.52 -12.22
CA LEU A 146 11.66 5.31 -12.87
C LEU A 146 11.79 5.26 -14.40
N ALA A 147 12.58 6.15 -15.00
CA ALA A 147 12.83 6.16 -16.44
C ALA A 147 13.58 4.90 -16.91
N ALA A 148 14.54 4.41 -16.13
CA ALA A 148 15.23 3.15 -16.40
C ALA A 148 14.27 1.97 -16.37
N GLU A 149 13.42 1.89 -15.34
CA GLU A 149 12.43 0.82 -15.21
C GLU A 149 11.34 0.90 -16.30
N LYS A 150 10.89 2.11 -16.66
CA LYS A 150 9.93 2.32 -17.76
C LYS A 150 10.48 1.84 -19.09
N ARG A 151 11.74 2.16 -19.42
CA ARG A 151 12.42 1.66 -20.63
C ARG A 151 12.57 0.14 -20.61
N LYS A 152 12.89 -0.43 -19.45
CA LYS A 152 13.00 -1.89 -19.27
C LYS A 152 11.65 -2.56 -19.52
N MET A 153 10.58 -2.05 -18.91
CA MET A 153 9.22 -2.58 -19.11
C MET A 153 8.76 -2.45 -20.55
N ALA A 154 9.00 -1.32 -21.21
CA ALA A 154 8.59 -1.12 -22.61
C ALA A 154 9.32 -2.05 -23.60
N ARG A 155 10.54 -2.51 -23.26
CA ARG A 155 11.27 -3.51 -24.05
C ARG A 155 10.74 -4.93 -23.83
N ILE A 156 10.27 -5.23 -22.62
CA ILE A 156 9.81 -6.56 -22.21
C ILE A 156 8.37 -6.81 -22.65
N VAL A 157 7.50 -5.82 -22.47
CA VAL A 157 6.07 -5.88 -22.78
C VAL A 157 5.71 -4.67 -23.66
N SER A 158 6.08 -4.73 -24.94
CA SER A 158 5.87 -3.64 -25.90
C SER A 158 4.41 -3.40 -26.25
N ASP A 159 3.55 -4.41 -26.08
CA ASP A 159 2.13 -4.40 -26.36
C ASP A 159 1.27 -3.82 -25.23
N VAL A 160 1.87 -3.48 -24.08
CA VAL A 160 1.14 -3.02 -22.89
C VAL A 160 1.53 -1.58 -22.51
N PRO A 161 0.54 -0.70 -22.23
CA PRO A 161 0.85 0.65 -21.77
C PRO A 161 1.58 0.65 -20.42
N VAL A 162 2.66 1.42 -20.34
CA VAL A 162 3.44 1.64 -19.12
C VAL A 162 3.20 3.06 -18.62
N ASN A 163 2.41 3.17 -17.55
CA ASN A 163 2.13 4.40 -16.84
C ASN A 163 3.11 4.56 -15.67
N ASP A 164 3.41 5.80 -15.31
CA ASP A 164 4.26 6.13 -14.18
C ASP A 164 3.61 7.16 -13.26
N ILE A 165 3.77 6.95 -11.95
CA ILE A 165 3.24 7.82 -10.91
C ILE A 165 4.36 8.09 -9.91
N LEU A 166 4.64 9.38 -9.69
CA LEU A 166 5.55 9.82 -8.64
C LEU A 166 4.75 10.13 -7.37
N VAL A 167 5.07 9.47 -6.26
CA VAL A 167 4.42 9.67 -4.97
C VAL A 167 5.12 10.78 -4.19
N GLY A 168 4.34 11.71 -3.67
CA GLY A 168 4.80 12.77 -2.78
C GLY A 168 3.91 14.01 -2.83
N ASN A 169 4.36 15.09 -2.20
CA ASN A 169 3.57 16.30 -1.98
C ASN A 169 4.01 17.50 -2.86
N GLY A 170 4.98 17.31 -3.75
CA GLY A 170 5.45 18.35 -4.67
C GLY A 170 4.62 18.46 -5.96
N GLU A 171 5.00 19.41 -6.81
CA GLU A 171 4.37 19.60 -8.12
C GLU A 171 4.58 18.37 -9.03
N GLY A 172 3.51 17.96 -9.73
CA GLY A 172 3.51 16.75 -10.56
C GLY A 172 3.56 15.43 -9.78
N GLN A 173 3.44 15.47 -8.44
CA GLN A 173 3.42 14.28 -7.59
C GLN A 173 1.99 13.99 -7.10
N VAL A 174 1.74 12.71 -6.82
CA VAL A 174 0.48 12.24 -6.29
C VAL A 174 0.65 12.01 -4.79
N PRO A 175 -0.10 12.73 -3.93
CA PRO A 175 -0.10 12.47 -2.49
C PRO A 175 -0.50 11.03 -2.20
N LEU A 176 0.13 10.41 -1.19
CA LEU A 176 -0.07 8.99 -0.87
C LEU A 176 -1.56 8.64 -0.68
N LYS A 177 -2.31 9.50 0.03
CA LYS A 177 -3.77 9.39 0.21
C LYS A 177 -4.59 9.34 -1.09
N LYS A 178 -4.07 9.89 -2.19
CA LYS A 178 -4.72 9.95 -3.51
C LYS A 178 -4.21 8.87 -4.47
N LEU A 179 -3.15 8.14 -4.12
CA LEU A 179 -2.52 7.14 -5.00
C LEU A 179 -3.53 6.10 -5.48
N ARG A 180 -4.26 5.46 -4.55
CA ARG A 180 -5.30 4.48 -4.87
C ARG A 180 -6.36 5.03 -5.82
N THR A 181 -6.89 6.22 -5.53
CA THR A 181 -7.93 6.84 -6.37
C THR A 181 -7.39 7.17 -7.76
N THR A 182 -6.15 7.64 -7.86
CA THR A 182 -5.50 7.98 -9.14
C THR A 182 -5.32 6.73 -9.99
N MET A 183 -4.84 5.64 -9.39
CA MET A 183 -4.67 4.37 -10.09
C MET A 183 -5.99 3.77 -10.58
N LEU A 184 -7.05 3.85 -9.76
CA LEU A 184 -8.37 3.34 -10.15
C LEU A 184 -9.05 4.16 -11.25
N LYS A 185 -8.63 5.41 -11.47
CA LYS A 185 -9.11 6.29 -12.55
C LYS A 185 -8.39 6.07 -13.88
N LEU A 186 -7.29 5.32 -13.91
CA LEU A 186 -6.59 5.04 -15.15
C LEU A 186 -7.49 4.29 -16.14
N PRO A 187 -7.37 4.56 -17.45
CA PRO A 187 -8.19 3.92 -18.48
C PRO A 187 -7.93 2.41 -18.49
N ARG A 188 -9.01 1.63 -18.58
CA ARG A 188 -8.94 0.16 -18.62
C ARG A 188 -8.75 -0.30 -20.07
N ILE A 189 -7.49 -0.48 -20.46
CA ILE A 189 -7.08 -0.80 -21.83
C ILE A 189 -6.95 -2.32 -22.03
N LEU A 190 -6.52 -3.05 -20.99
CA LEU A 190 -6.31 -4.50 -21.07
C LEU A 190 -7.54 -5.30 -20.64
N THR A 191 -7.74 -6.42 -21.32
CA THR A 191 -8.67 -7.48 -20.91
C THR A 191 -8.10 -8.34 -19.77
N GLY A 192 -8.95 -9.07 -19.05
CA GLY A 192 -8.50 -9.96 -17.96
C GLY A 192 -7.40 -10.95 -18.37
N PRO A 193 -7.57 -11.70 -19.48
CA PRO A 193 -6.53 -12.62 -19.96
C PRO A 193 -5.21 -11.92 -20.31
N GLN A 194 -5.27 -10.74 -20.94
CA GLN A 194 -4.06 -9.96 -21.25
C GLN A 194 -3.31 -9.52 -19.99
N VAL A 195 -4.02 -9.23 -18.89
CA VAL A 195 -3.39 -8.93 -17.60
C VAL A 195 -2.64 -10.15 -17.07
N THR A 196 -3.25 -11.34 -17.14
CA THR A 196 -2.61 -12.59 -16.72
C THR A 196 -1.36 -12.88 -17.53
N THR A 197 -1.44 -12.82 -18.87
CA THR A 197 -0.27 -13.06 -19.73
C THR A 197 0.84 -12.04 -19.49
N THR A 198 0.48 -10.78 -19.22
CA THR A 198 1.45 -9.74 -18.85
C THR A 198 2.16 -10.07 -17.55
N ASN A 199 1.41 -10.46 -16.52
CA ASN A 199 1.97 -10.90 -15.24
C ASN A 199 2.89 -12.11 -15.41
N ASP A 200 2.52 -13.10 -16.21
CA ASP A 200 3.32 -14.30 -16.43
C ASP A 200 4.62 -13.98 -17.18
N ARG A 201 4.58 -13.14 -18.22
CA ARG A 201 5.79 -12.64 -18.91
C ARG A 201 6.72 -11.91 -17.94
N LEU A 202 6.17 -11.03 -17.11
CA LEU A 202 6.93 -10.26 -16.13
C LEU A 202 7.52 -11.12 -15.00
N ARG A 203 6.83 -12.19 -14.59
CA ARG A 203 7.34 -13.18 -13.63
C ARG A 203 8.46 -14.01 -14.21
N ALA A 204 8.24 -14.58 -15.40
CA ALA A 204 9.24 -15.37 -16.11
C ALA A 204 10.55 -14.59 -16.32
N MET A 205 10.45 -13.30 -16.63
CA MET A 205 11.63 -12.44 -16.76
C MET A 205 12.25 -11.99 -15.44
N GLY A 206 11.45 -11.86 -14.38
CA GLY A 206 11.96 -11.66 -13.02
C GLY A 206 12.84 -12.82 -12.58
N ASP A 207 12.35 -14.05 -12.77
CA ASP A 207 13.08 -15.28 -12.46
C ASP A 207 14.35 -15.43 -13.32
N LEU A 208 14.26 -15.12 -14.62
CA LEU A 208 15.42 -15.15 -15.53
C LEU A 208 16.52 -14.14 -15.16
N MET A 209 16.15 -12.98 -14.61
CA MET A 209 17.11 -11.95 -14.19
C MET A 209 17.67 -12.20 -12.79
N SER A 210 16.92 -12.80 -11.87
CA SER A 210 17.42 -13.18 -10.54
C SER A 210 18.30 -14.43 -10.56
N ASN A 211 18.05 -15.36 -11.48
CA ASN A 211 18.83 -16.60 -11.64
C ASN A 211 19.93 -16.52 -12.71
N MET A 212 20.21 -15.35 -13.28
CA MET A 212 21.35 -15.21 -14.19
C MET A 212 22.64 -15.34 -13.36
N PRO A 213 23.46 -16.39 -13.52
CA PRO A 213 24.75 -16.43 -12.86
C PRO A 213 25.53 -15.23 -13.38
N LEU A 214 25.80 -14.24 -12.52
CA LEU A 214 26.72 -13.17 -12.87
C LEU A 214 27.95 -13.83 -13.49
N PRO A 215 28.38 -13.46 -14.71
CA PRO A 215 29.61 -13.98 -15.27
C PRO A 215 30.69 -13.61 -14.28
N LYS A 216 31.18 -14.60 -13.53
CA LYS A 216 32.34 -14.41 -12.67
C LYS A 216 33.41 -13.95 -13.64
N GLY A 217 33.80 -12.67 -13.54
CA GLY A 217 34.92 -12.13 -14.27
C GLY A 217 36.11 -13.07 -14.11
N PRO A 218 37.03 -13.11 -15.09
CA PRO A 218 38.10 -14.10 -15.12
C PRO A 218 38.74 -14.20 -13.74
N MET A 219 38.60 -15.39 -13.14
CA MET A 219 39.14 -15.70 -11.82
C MET A 219 40.61 -15.25 -11.80
N PRO A 220 41.06 -14.49 -10.79
CA PRO A 220 42.45 -14.06 -10.70
C PRO A 220 43.37 -15.27 -10.82
N LYS A 221 44.15 -15.33 -11.90
CA LYS A 221 45.25 -16.29 -12.04
C LYS A 221 46.26 -15.97 -10.94
N GLY A 222 46.32 -16.81 -9.91
CA GLY A 222 47.34 -16.66 -8.89
C GLY A 222 47.13 -17.43 -7.58
N MET A 223 45.94 -17.97 -7.31
CA MET A 223 45.74 -18.72 -6.07
C MET A 223 46.30 -20.15 -6.22
N ARG A 224 47.60 -20.27 -6.00
CA ARG A 224 48.28 -21.55 -5.74
C ARG A 224 47.60 -22.19 -4.53
N MET A 225 46.81 -23.23 -4.78
CA MET A 225 46.34 -24.15 -3.73
C MET A 225 47.55 -24.69 -2.96
N PRO A 226 47.61 -24.56 -1.62
CA PRO A 226 48.61 -25.23 -0.81
C PRO A 226 48.53 -26.73 -1.05
N ARG A 227 49.64 -27.30 -1.53
CA ARG A 227 49.79 -28.71 -1.84
C ARG A 227 49.74 -29.49 -0.52
N GLY A 228 48.84 -30.46 -0.43
CA GLY A 228 48.59 -31.25 0.77
C GLY A 228 49.85 -31.88 1.36
N GLY A 229 50.03 -31.71 2.67
CA GLY A 229 50.93 -32.53 3.48
C GLY A 229 50.31 -33.91 3.63
N GLY A 230 50.97 -34.93 3.08
CA GLY A 230 50.51 -36.31 3.09
C GLY A 230 50.45 -36.93 4.50
N PRO A 231 49.79 -38.10 4.62
CA PRO A 231 49.60 -38.77 5.90
C PRO A 231 50.89 -39.46 6.34
N LYS A 232 51.35 -39.21 7.58
CA LYS A 232 52.32 -40.08 8.25
C LYS A 232 51.60 -40.98 9.23
N ALA A 233 51.52 -42.25 8.86
CA ALA A 233 51.31 -43.35 9.77
C ALA A 233 52.57 -43.55 10.63
N ARG A 234 52.40 -43.61 11.95
CA ARG A 234 53.00 -44.56 12.89
C ARG A 234 52.45 -44.30 14.29
#